data_AF-A0A3L6JIW3-F1
#
_entry.id   AF-A0A3L6JIW3-F1
#
_cell.length_a   1.000
_cell.length_b   1.000
_cell.length_c   1.000
_cell.angle_alpha   90.00
_cell.angle_beta   90.00
_cell.angle_gamma   90.00
#
_symmetry.space_group_name_H-M   'P 1'
#
loop_
_entity.id
_entity.type
_entity.pdbx_description
1 polymer ?
#
loop_
_entity_poly.entity_id
_entity_poly.type
_entity_poly.pdbx_seq_one_letter_code
_entity_poly.pdbx_strand_id
1 'polypeptide(L)'
;MKELTEIVKFAVNNLHQSYAFGVISEFQKKDAIEIRDELGIASSSETRAKPFNLLESVKRHILVRALQDDDEVKFLMSVPVWAGFKPNIDYLETEEQAILAGKRSALAMLWIMILPKICARPTILPSEIENQGLETLVENLLTSDESRAVLNRIMSLELINRGFVEEYFEISGLDSGYVIDDSMRKNRIRALIALMVMKASNCPFDLDKVFNLPEHRLIEETTLYIITMQTRASLAYQISGGGSSSPFDWPLVGTARVFGRLISTIDVLRRAASKMTTCSLFFSTIQGKEQVWTEREFTSFLVREIADYYSGLLRMSLGSGKNKALEAFIDILAGENIEIAARVMESEDRPLQLYEELSDCKRRAGFGEKARISPERRFRVVLANLRRRLEKTQSSSLAADDLEEEIVNSFDAIMELIEKHTDSLGAQLDKFTEQLCFETSFHILQILNLGPALGDLPWVSRYFAEEATRISISRGDLDSLDERHRVKRIVSAFTGGVVYLALQAQK
;
A
#
# COMPACT_ATOMS: atom_id res chain seq x y z
N MET A 1 -16.53 26.98 -15.19
CA MET A 1 -16.06 28.03 -14.24
C MET A 1 -16.65 27.88 -12.84
N LYS A 2 -17.98 27.80 -12.65
CA LYS A 2 -18.59 27.67 -11.31
C LYS A 2 -18.09 26.45 -10.52
N GLU A 3 -18.07 25.28 -11.15
CA GLU A 3 -17.56 24.03 -10.54
C GLU A 3 -16.07 24.11 -10.15
N LEU A 4 -15.24 24.67 -11.03
CA LEU A 4 -13.80 24.87 -10.76
C LEU A 4 -13.59 25.75 -9.51
N THR A 5 -14.36 26.84 -9.37
CA THR A 5 -14.29 27.70 -8.19
C THR A 5 -14.74 26.97 -6.93
N GLU A 6 -15.74 26.10 -7.01
CA GLU A 6 -16.24 25.33 -5.87
C GLU A 6 -15.22 24.28 -5.39
N ILE A 7 -14.60 23.53 -6.30
CA ILE A 7 -13.57 22.55 -5.93
C ILE A 7 -12.28 23.22 -5.44
N VAL A 8 -11.92 24.38 -5.98
CA VAL A 8 -10.78 25.19 -5.48
C VAL A 8 -11.03 25.66 -4.05
N LYS A 9 -12.20 26.27 -3.77
CA LYS A 9 -12.60 26.65 -2.42
C LYS A 9 -12.51 25.48 -1.45
N PHE A 10 -12.93 24.32 -1.93
CA PHE A 10 -12.89 23.11 -1.16
C PHE A 10 -11.45 22.65 -0.86
N ALA A 11 -10.59 22.58 -1.88
CA ALA A 11 -9.18 22.22 -1.73
C ALA A 11 -8.47 23.16 -0.75
N VAL A 12 -8.66 24.48 -0.90
CA VAL A 12 -8.07 25.49 0.00
C VAL A 12 -8.54 25.29 1.45
N ASN A 13 -9.81 24.97 1.68
CA ASN A 13 -10.31 24.68 3.03
C ASN A 13 -9.63 23.46 3.68
N ASN A 14 -9.19 22.48 2.87
CA ASN A 14 -8.59 21.24 3.36
C ASN A 14 -7.05 21.30 3.43
N LEU A 15 -6.41 22.42 3.10
CA LEU A 15 -4.93 22.53 3.11
C LEU A 15 -4.31 22.18 4.47
N HIS A 16 -5.02 22.47 5.56
CA HIS A 16 -4.61 22.13 6.93
C HIS A 16 -4.41 20.62 7.16
N GLN A 17 -4.97 19.78 6.29
CA GLN A 17 -4.84 18.32 6.35
C GLN A 17 -3.53 17.83 5.70
N SER A 18 -2.80 18.70 5.01
CA SER A 18 -1.56 18.36 4.31
C SER A 18 -0.34 18.85 5.07
N TYR A 19 0.48 17.93 5.58
CA TYR A 19 1.79 18.27 6.14
C TYR A 19 2.71 18.94 5.11
N ALA A 20 2.69 18.46 3.86
CA ALA A 20 3.48 19.01 2.77
C ALA A 20 3.15 20.49 2.48
N PHE A 21 1.92 20.94 2.77
CA PHE A 21 1.58 22.37 2.68
C PHE A 21 2.35 23.23 3.72
N GLY A 22 2.62 22.70 4.91
CA GLY A 22 3.48 23.36 5.90
C GLY A 22 4.90 23.57 5.37
N VAL A 23 5.45 22.56 4.67
CA VAL A 23 6.77 22.66 4.03
C VAL A 23 6.77 23.63 2.85
N ILE A 24 5.71 23.63 2.02
CA ILE A 24 5.53 24.66 0.98
C ILE A 24 5.54 26.05 1.61
N SER A 25 4.80 26.24 2.70
CA SER A 25 4.69 27.52 3.40
C SER A 25 6.03 28.05 3.91
N GLU A 26 6.85 27.15 4.43
CA GLU A 26 8.19 27.43 4.92
C GLU A 26 9.10 27.84 3.75
N PHE A 27 9.24 26.99 2.75
CA PHE A 27 10.17 27.21 1.64
C PHE A 27 9.76 28.35 0.72
N GLN A 28 8.46 28.67 0.61
CA GLN A 28 8.01 29.83 -0.17
C GLN A 28 8.67 31.13 0.33
N LYS A 29 8.85 31.28 1.65
CA LYS A 29 9.43 32.47 2.29
C LYS A 29 10.95 32.53 2.24
N LYS A 30 11.62 31.39 2.06
CA LYS A 30 13.09 31.31 2.04
C LYS A 30 13.68 31.86 0.76
N ASP A 31 14.73 32.65 0.87
CA ASP A 31 15.52 33.07 -0.28
C ASP A 31 16.59 32.03 -0.67
N ALA A 32 17.35 32.31 -1.72
CA ALA A 32 18.40 31.38 -2.19
C ALA A 32 19.56 31.25 -1.20
N ILE A 33 19.83 32.28 -0.39
CA ILE A 33 20.92 32.29 0.59
C ILE A 33 20.57 31.37 1.75
N GLU A 34 19.37 31.49 2.31
CA GLU A 34 18.88 30.64 3.38
C GLU A 34 18.88 29.15 2.98
N ILE A 35 18.45 28.84 1.75
CA ILE A 35 18.45 27.45 1.24
C ILE A 35 19.87 26.93 1.07
N ARG A 36 20.80 27.76 0.57
CA ARG A 36 22.21 27.38 0.43
C ARG A 36 22.84 27.06 1.79
N ASP A 37 22.56 27.88 2.79
CA ASP A 37 23.10 27.73 4.14
C ASP A 37 22.55 26.45 4.81
N GLU A 38 21.27 26.11 4.59
CA GLU A 38 20.68 24.83 5.05
C GLU A 38 21.31 23.59 4.40
N LEU A 39 21.78 23.71 3.16
CA LEU A 39 22.49 22.63 2.47
C LEU A 39 23.95 22.49 2.93
N GLY A 40 24.42 23.35 3.83
CA GLY A 40 25.80 23.31 4.34
C GLY A 40 26.85 23.64 3.29
N ILE A 41 26.48 24.34 2.22
CA ILE A 41 27.40 24.75 1.15
C ILE A 41 28.15 26.00 1.64
N ALA A 42 29.39 25.80 2.11
CA ALA A 42 30.22 26.88 2.63
C ALA A 42 30.47 27.94 1.55
N SER A 43 30.34 29.22 1.92
CA SER A 43 30.65 30.38 1.05
C SER A 43 32.09 30.40 0.52
N SER A 44 32.98 29.59 1.11
CA SER A 44 34.40 29.47 0.78
C SER A 44 34.79 28.18 0.05
N SER A 45 33.85 27.29 -0.33
CA SER A 45 34.21 26.08 -1.07
C SER A 45 34.57 26.41 -2.52
N GLU A 46 35.85 26.37 -2.86
CA GLU A 46 36.37 26.63 -4.22
C GLU A 46 35.86 25.64 -5.29
N THR A 47 35.28 24.51 -4.89
CA THR A 47 34.52 23.63 -5.78
C THR A 47 33.13 24.20 -6.01
N ARG A 48 32.97 25.02 -7.06
CA ARG A 48 31.64 25.34 -7.63
C ARG A 48 30.90 24.02 -7.84
N ALA A 49 29.86 23.78 -7.04
CA ALA A 49 28.98 22.65 -7.28
C ALA A 49 28.43 22.81 -8.70
N LYS A 50 28.44 21.75 -9.51
CA LYS A 50 27.85 21.82 -10.86
C LYS A 50 26.41 22.32 -10.71
N PRO A 51 25.96 23.35 -11.45
CA PRO A 51 24.64 23.96 -11.25
C PRO A 51 23.49 22.96 -11.26
N PHE A 52 23.57 21.92 -12.10
CA PHE A 52 22.58 20.85 -12.12
C PHE A 52 22.58 20.00 -10.83
N ASN A 53 23.75 19.66 -10.28
CA ASN A 53 23.84 18.92 -9.01
C ASN A 53 23.24 19.75 -7.86
N LEU A 54 23.44 21.07 -7.89
CA LEU A 54 22.86 21.98 -6.91
C LEU A 54 21.33 22.03 -7.03
N LEU A 55 20.79 22.12 -8.26
CA LEU A 55 19.36 22.03 -8.53
C LEU A 55 18.77 20.73 -7.96
N GLU A 56 19.39 19.58 -8.25
CA GLU A 56 18.90 18.29 -7.75
C GLU A 56 19.01 18.18 -6.23
N SER A 57 20.07 18.72 -5.63
CA SER A 57 20.25 18.72 -4.17
C SER A 57 19.17 19.55 -3.47
N VAL A 58 18.87 20.74 -4.00
CA VAL A 58 17.79 21.60 -3.48
C VAL A 58 16.44 20.91 -3.61
N LYS A 59 16.14 20.33 -4.79
CA LYS A 59 14.90 19.60 -5.02
C LYS A 59 14.74 18.47 -4.02
N ARG A 60 15.76 17.61 -3.90
CA ARG A 60 15.75 16.47 -2.98
C ARG A 60 15.58 16.91 -1.54
N HIS A 61 16.28 17.95 -1.09
CA HIS A 61 16.17 18.48 0.27
C HIS A 61 14.73 18.88 0.63
N ILE A 62 14.07 19.62 -0.27
CA ILE A 62 12.68 20.06 -0.08
C ILE A 62 11.72 18.86 -0.09
N LEU A 63 11.86 17.94 -1.06
CA LEU A 63 10.98 16.78 -1.21
C LEU A 63 11.09 15.80 -0.03
N VAL A 64 12.31 15.51 0.45
CA VAL A 64 12.53 14.64 1.62
C VAL A 64 11.87 15.21 2.86
N ARG A 65 11.97 16.53 3.08
CA ARG A 65 11.28 17.19 4.19
C ARG A 65 9.77 17.07 4.09
N ALA A 66 9.20 17.13 2.88
CA ALA A 66 7.76 17.17 2.68
C ALA A 66 7.06 15.80 2.68
N LEU A 67 7.67 14.77 2.07
CA LEU A 67 6.97 13.51 1.75
C LEU A 67 7.25 12.37 2.73
N GLN A 68 8.40 12.37 3.41
CA GLN A 68 8.80 11.31 4.37
C GLN A 68 8.76 9.87 3.79
N ASP A 69 8.62 9.72 2.47
CA ASP A 69 8.62 8.47 1.71
C ASP A 69 9.73 8.54 0.65
N ASP A 70 10.77 7.74 0.84
CA ASP A 70 11.94 7.72 -0.05
C ASP A 70 11.59 7.29 -1.49
N ASP A 71 10.57 6.46 -1.67
CA ASP A 71 10.16 5.98 -2.99
C ASP A 71 9.33 7.03 -3.73
N GLU A 72 8.50 7.81 -3.02
CA GLU A 72 7.90 9.02 -3.59
C GLU A 72 8.96 10.05 -4.01
N VAL A 73 9.97 10.28 -3.17
CA VAL A 73 11.07 11.22 -3.47
C VAL A 73 11.86 10.76 -4.69
N LYS A 74 12.31 9.49 -4.74
CA LYS A 74 13.03 8.93 -5.88
C LYS A 74 12.22 9.04 -7.17
N PHE A 75 10.91 8.79 -7.10
CA PHE A 75 10.02 8.94 -8.23
C PHE A 75 9.98 10.38 -8.73
N LEU A 76 9.75 11.36 -7.86
CA LEU A 76 9.64 12.77 -8.25
C LEU A 76 10.95 13.35 -8.79
N MET A 77 12.09 12.87 -8.30
CA MET A 77 13.39 13.24 -8.86
C MET A 77 13.59 12.69 -10.27
N SER A 78 13.05 11.51 -10.58
CA SER A 78 13.29 10.79 -11.84
C SER A 78 12.25 11.08 -12.93
N VAL A 79 11.01 11.39 -12.55
CA VAL A 79 9.87 11.48 -13.47
C VAL A 79 10.02 12.54 -14.58
N PRO A 80 10.69 13.70 -14.40
CA PRO A 80 10.91 14.62 -15.52
C PRO A 80 11.78 13.99 -16.61
N VAL A 81 12.83 13.27 -16.22
CA VAL A 81 13.73 12.60 -17.18
C VAL A 81 12.99 11.50 -17.92
N TRP A 82 12.16 10.71 -17.23
CA TRP A 82 11.31 9.69 -17.86
C TRP A 82 10.31 10.29 -18.85
N ALA A 83 9.76 11.46 -18.54
CA ALA A 83 8.88 12.20 -19.45
C ALA A 83 9.62 12.86 -20.63
N GLY A 84 10.96 12.73 -20.72
CA GLY A 84 11.76 13.20 -21.85
C GLY A 84 12.35 14.60 -21.67
N PHE A 85 12.25 15.18 -20.48
CA PHE A 85 12.88 16.46 -20.16
C PHE A 85 14.38 16.27 -19.93
N LYS A 86 15.18 17.22 -20.41
CA LYS A 86 16.63 17.23 -20.26
C LYS A 86 17.07 18.40 -19.37
N PRO A 87 18.15 18.28 -18.60
CA PRO A 87 18.71 19.41 -17.86
C PRO A 87 19.00 20.60 -18.79
N ASN A 88 18.56 21.79 -18.41
CA ASN A 88 18.86 23.02 -19.16
C ASN A 88 20.18 23.61 -18.65
N ILE A 89 21.29 23.14 -19.20
CA ILE A 89 22.64 23.57 -18.77
C ILE A 89 22.88 25.06 -19.07
N ASP A 90 22.28 25.58 -20.14
CA ASP A 90 22.45 26.97 -20.59
C ASP A 90 21.67 27.97 -19.73
N TYR A 91 20.59 27.54 -19.06
CA TYR A 91 19.79 28.39 -18.15
C TYR A 91 20.32 28.42 -16.72
N LEU A 92 21.14 27.44 -16.35
CA LEU A 92 21.67 27.27 -14.99
C LEU A 92 23.09 27.84 -14.90
N GLU A 93 23.25 29.12 -15.24
CA GLU A 93 24.57 29.77 -15.30
C GLU A 93 25.11 30.11 -13.90
N THR A 94 24.21 30.38 -12.94
CA THR A 94 24.58 30.73 -11.56
C THR A 94 24.04 29.76 -10.52
N GLU A 95 24.72 29.71 -9.36
CA GLU A 95 24.25 28.93 -8.20
C GLU A 95 22.87 29.39 -7.72
N GLU A 96 22.64 30.71 -7.72
CA GLU A 96 21.34 31.29 -7.34
C GLU A 96 20.22 30.85 -8.29
N GLN A 97 20.47 30.86 -9.60
CA GLN A 97 19.51 30.37 -10.60
C GLN A 97 19.20 28.89 -10.39
N ALA A 98 20.22 28.07 -10.11
CA ALA A 98 20.04 26.65 -9.81
C ALA A 98 19.22 26.40 -8.54
N ILE A 99 19.47 27.18 -7.49
CA ILE A 99 18.72 27.09 -6.23
C ILE A 99 17.26 27.50 -6.46
N LEU A 100 17.01 28.62 -7.13
CA LEU A 100 15.66 29.11 -7.39
C LEU A 100 14.88 28.17 -8.33
N ALA A 101 15.54 27.63 -9.36
CA ALA A 101 14.93 26.63 -10.25
C ALA A 101 14.60 25.33 -9.50
N GLY A 102 15.52 24.86 -8.64
CA GLY A 102 15.28 23.69 -7.79
C GLY A 102 14.12 23.90 -6.82
N LYS A 103 14.07 25.06 -6.16
CA LYS A 103 12.95 25.47 -5.29
C LYS A 103 11.63 25.47 -6.06
N ARG A 104 11.55 26.19 -7.20
CA ARG A 104 10.31 26.29 -8.00
C ARG A 104 9.82 24.93 -8.49
N SER A 105 10.72 24.10 -9.02
CA SER A 105 10.39 22.74 -9.46
C SER A 105 9.86 21.88 -8.32
N ALA A 106 10.53 21.89 -7.15
CA ALA A 106 10.08 21.12 -5.99
C ALA A 106 8.72 21.58 -5.46
N LEU A 107 8.49 22.89 -5.33
CA LEU A 107 7.22 23.42 -4.83
C LEU A 107 6.07 23.13 -5.80
N ALA A 108 6.29 23.25 -7.11
CA ALA A 108 5.30 22.87 -8.12
C ALA A 108 4.95 21.38 -8.05
N MET A 109 5.96 20.51 -7.90
CA MET A 109 5.75 19.06 -7.73
C MET A 109 4.93 18.76 -6.46
N LEU A 110 5.26 19.39 -5.33
CA LEU A 110 4.51 19.23 -4.09
C LEU A 110 3.06 19.68 -4.23
N TRP A 111 2.80 20.79 -4.92
CA TRP A 111 1.43 21.23 -5.19
C TRP A 111 0.64 20.18 -5.97
N ILE A 112 1.21 19.59 -7.03
CA ILE A 112 0.56 18.52 -7.80
C ILE A 112 0.33 17.27 -6.95
N MET A 113 1.26 16.91 -6.06
CA MET A 113 1.12 15.77 -5.15
C MET A 113 0.06 15.99 -4.06
N ILE A 114 -0.15 17.24 -3.62
CA ILE A 114 -1.11 17.58 -2.56
C ILE A 114 -2.54 17.65 -3.09
N LEU A 115 -2.75 18.22 -4.28
CA LEU A 115 -4.09 18.43 -4.86
C LEU A 115 -5.02 17.20 -4.76
N PRO A 116 -4.63 15.99 -5.18
CA PRO A 116 -5.51 14.83 -5.08
C PRO A 116 -5.89 14.49 -3.63
N LYS A 117 -5.02 14.79 -2.65
CA LYS A 117 -5.22 14.50 -1.23
C LYS A 117 -6.22 15.46 -0.57
N ILE A 118 -6.32 16.70 -1.05
CA ILE A 118 -7.15 17.76 -0.44
C ILE A 118 -8.44 18.08 -1.21
N CYS A 119 -8.61 17.53 -2.41
CA CYS A 119 -9.76 17.82 -3.27
C CYS A 119 -11.05 17.09 -2.88
N ALA A 120 -11.01 16.10 -1.97
CA ALA A 120 -12.17 15.50 -1.33
C ALA A 120 -12.05 15.57 0.21
N ARG A 121 -13.19 15.67 0.91
CA ARG A 121 -13.26 15.79 2.38
C ARG A 121 -13.24 14.38 2.93
N PRO A 122 -12.60 14.13 4.07
CA PRO A 122 -12.70 12.83 4.75
C PRO A 122 -14.14 12.41 5.07
N THR A 123 -15.06 13.38 5.18
CA THR A 123 -16.46 13.17 5.60
C THR A 123 -17.46 13.06 4.45
N ILE A 124 -17.04 13.21 3.18
CA ILE A 124 -17.97 13.13 2.07
C ILE A 124 -18.42 11.68 1.82
N LEU A 125 -19.66 11.49 1.37
CA LEU A 125 -20.11 10.18 0.95
C LEU A 125 -19.40 9.80 -0.36
N PRO A 126 -18.88 8.57 -0.51
CA PRO A 126 -18.17 8.15 -1.71
C PRO A 126 -18.95 8.32 -3.02
N SER A 127 -20.28 8.16 -2.98
CA SER A 127 -21.18 8.41 -4.12
C SER A 127 -21.22 9.88 -4.58
N GLU A 128 -20.79 10.82 -3.74
CA GLU A 128 -20.78 12.25 -4.04
C GLU A 128 -19.42 12.72 -4.56
N ILE A 129 -18.36 11.91 -4.42
CA ILE A 129 -16.99 12.22 -4.89
C ILE A 129 -16.99 12.49 -6.40
N GLU A 130 -17.71 11.66 -7.17
CA GLU A 130 -17.84 11.79 -8.63
C GLU A 130 -18.44 13.15 -9.04
N ASN A 131 -19.25 13.77 -8.18
CA ASN A 131 -19.98 15.01 -8.47
C ASN A 131 -19.27 16.28 -7.95
N GLN A 132 -18.04 16.18 -7.42
CA GLN A 132 -17.34 17.34 -6.84
C GLN A 132 -16.63 18.23 -7.86
N GLY A 133 -16.77 17.97 -9.18
CA GLY A 133 -16.01 18.68 -10.21
C GLY A 133 -14.55 18.25 -10.31
N LEU A 134 -14.23 17.00 -9.89
CA LEU A 134 -12.88 16.44 -9.99
C LEU A 134 -12.37 16.38 -11.42
N GLU A 135 -13.24 15.97 -12.35
CA GLU A 135 -12.93 15.96 -13.78
C GLU A 135 -12.54 17.37 -14.24
N THR A 136 -13.32 18.40 -13.90
CA THR A 136 -13.02 19.80 -14.21
C THR A 136 -11.66 20.25 -13.65
N LEU A 137 -11.27 19.83 -12.44
CA LEU A 137 -9.94 20.12 -11.89
C LEU A 137 -8.83 19.44 -12.72
N VAL A 138 -8.98 18.15 -13.02
CA VAL A 138 -8.00 17.36 -13.79
C VAL A 138 -7.89 17.86 -15.23
N GLU A 139 -9.00 18.21 -15.87
CA GLU A 139 -9.03 18.85 -17.19
C GLU A 139 -8.20 20.14 -17.18
N ASN A 140 -8.38 21.00 -16.17
CA ASN A 140 -7.64 22.26 -16.09
C ASN A 140 -6.13 22.03 -15.86
N LEU A 141 -5.76 20.96 -15.16
CA LEU A 141 -4.36 20.56 -14.98
C LEU A 141 -3.71 20.04 -16.27
N LEU A 142 -4.45 19.24 -17.06
CA LEU A 142 -3.88 18.42 -18.14
C LEU A 142 -4.04 19.01 -19.54
N THR A 143 -5.04 19.87 -19.79
CA THR A 143 -5.41 20.29 -21.16
C THR A 143 -4.37 21.21 -21.81
N SER A 144 -4.08 22.37 -21.22
CA SER A 144 -3.17 23.36 -21.81
C SER A 144 -2.52 24.29 -20.78
N ASP A 145 -1.58 25.12 -21.22
CA ASP A 145 -0.95 26.15 -20.37
C ASP A 145 -1.98 27.21 -19.97
N GLU A 146 -2.92 27.55 -20.85
CA GLU A 146 -4.00 28.49 -20.55
C GLU A 146 -4.94 27.95 -19.46
N SER A 147 -5.31 26.66 -19.53
CA SER A 147 -6.17 26.06 -18.50
C SER A 147 -5.48 25.99 -17.14
N ARG A 148 -4.18 25.69 -17.12
CA ARG A 148 -3.34 25.76 -15.91
C ARG A 148 -3.23 27.18 -15.36
N ALA A 149 -3.09 28.18 -16.22
CA ALA A 149 -3.06 29.58 -15.81
C ALA A 149 -4.40 30.03 -15.18
N VAL A 150 -5.53 29.56 -15.70
CA VAL A 150 -6.85 29.78 -15.10
C VAL A 150 -6.93 29.15 -13.71
N LEU A 151 -6.50 27.89 -13.56
CA LEU A 151 -6.44 27.23 -12.25
C LEU A 151 -5.53 27.99 -11.26
N ASN A 152 -4.32 28.37 -11.70
CA ASN A 152 -3.38 29.16 -10.90
C ASN A 152 -4.03 30.44 -10.37
N ARG A 153 -4.72 31.18 -11.24
CA ARG A 153 -5.40 32.41 -10.87
C ARG A 153 -6.50 32.18 -9.84
N ILE A 154 -7.34 31.16 -10.03
CA ILE A 154 -8.47 30.89 -9.12
C ILE A 154 -7.97 30.39 -7.76
N MET A 155 -6.98 29.49 -7.72
CA MET A 155 -6.34 29.05 -6.47
C MET A 155 -5.68 30.20 -5.74
N SER A 156 -4.93 31.05 -6.44
CA SER A 156 -4.26 32.20 -5.85
C SER A 156 -5.26 33.20 -5.27
N LEU A 157 -6.34 33.51 -5.98
CA LEU A 157 -7.41 34.37 -5.47
C LEU A 157 -8.04 33.81 -4.19
N GLU A 158 -8.32 32.51 -4.13
CA GLU A 158 -8.91 31.90 -2.94
C GLU A 158 -7.91 31.84 -1.76
N LEU A 159 -6.62 31.63 -2.04
CA LEU A 159 -5.56 31.73 -1.03
C LEU A 159 -5.41 33.17 -0.51
N ILE A 160 -5.45 34.19 -1.37
CA ILE A 160 -5.44 35.60 -0.95
C ILE A 160 -6.63 35.91 -0.04
N ASN A 161 -7.82 35.40 -0.36
CA ASN A 161 -9.01 35.54 0.50
C ASN A 161 -8.82 34.91 1.89
N ARG A 162 -7.84 34.01 2.06
CA ARG A 162 -7.45 33.40 3.34
C ARG A 162 -6.22 34.05 3.98
N GLY A 163 -5.71 35.14 3.41
CA GLY A 163 -4.58 35.91 3.93
C GLY A 163 -3.20 35.47 3.43
N PHE A 164 -3.13 34.68 2.35
CA PHE A 164 -1.86 34.33 1.69
C PHE A 164 -1.47 35.37 0.61
N VAL A 165 -0.21 35.32 0.16
CA VAL A 165 0.35 36.26 -0.84
C VAL A 165 -0.04 35.85 -2.27
N GLU A 166 -0.02 36.79 -3.22
CA GLU A 166 -0.53 36.63 -4.60
C GLU A 166 0.20 35.55 -5.44
N GLU A 167 1.44 35.20 -5.09
CA GLU A 167 2.28 34.21 -5.82
C GLU A 167 2.47 32.89 -5.06
N TYR A 168 1.52 32.55 -4.18
CA TYR A 168 1.71 31.41 -3.27
C TYR A 168 1.48 30.04 -3.92
N PHE A 169 0.59 29.96 -4.92
CA PHE A 169 0.32 28.74 -5.69
C PHE A 169 0.87 28.87 -7.10
N GLU A 170 1.84 28.04 -7.44
CA GLU A 170 2.44 28.01 -8.76
C GLU A 170 2.77 26.57 -9.20
N ILE A 171 2.04 26.06 -10.20
CA ILE A 171 2.35 24.77 -10.84
C ILE A 171 3.08 24.92 -12.19
N SER A 172 3.24 26.14 -12.69
CA SER A 172 3.99 26.44 -13.92
C SER A 172 5.49 26.18 -13.78
N GLY A 173 6.03 26.20 -12.57
CA GLY A 173 7.46 26.00 -12.31
C GLY A 173 7.95 24.56 -12.44
N LEU A 174 7.12 23.62 -12.90
CA LEU A 174 7.40 22.18 -12.82
C LEU A 174 8.59 21.74 -13.67
N ASP A 175 8.75 22.36 -14.84
CA ASP A 175 9.87 22.17 -15.78
C ASP A 175 11.06 23.12 -15.50
N SER A 176 11.06 23.88 -14.39
CA SER A 176 12.17 24.80 -14.05
C SER A 176 13.51 24.06 -13.97
N GLY A 177 14.49 24.53 -14.76
CA GLY A 177 15.81 23.91 -14.88
C GLY A 177 15.88 22.73 -15.85
N TYR A 178 14.80 22.46 -16.57
CA TYR A 178 14.74 21.47 -17.63
C TYR A 178 14.26 22.07 -18.95
N VAL A 179 14.58 21.41 -20.06
CA VAL A 179 14.15 21.75 -21.42
C VAL A 179 13.63 20.51 -22.13
N ILE A 180 12.73 20.76 -23.07
CA ILE A 180 12.22 19.74 -23.99
C ILE A 180 11.92 20.39 -25.33
N ASP A 181 11.88 19.59 -26.39
CA ASP A 181 11.43 20.03 -27.71
C ASP A 181 10.00 20.57 -27.62
N ASP A 182 9.80 21.81 -28.10
CA ASP A 182 8.52 22.52 -28.09
C ASP A 182 7.40 21.72 -28.77
N SER A 183 7.74 20.94 -29.81
CA SER A 183 6.78 20.09 -30.51
C SER A 183 6.17 18.99 -29.62
N MET A 184 6.90 18.55 -28.58
CA MET A 184 6.46 17.52 -27.64
C MET A 184 6.06 18.09 -26.27
N ARG A 185 6.43 19.34 -25.97
CA ARG A 185 6.28 19.97 -24.64
C ARG A 185 4.89 19.78 -24.04
N LYS A 186 3.83 20.12 -24.80
CA LYS A 186 2.44 20.03 -24.31
C LYS A 186 2.07 18.61 -23.86
N ASN A 187 2.38 17.61 -24.68
CA ASN A 187 2.06 16.21 -24.39
C ASN A 187 2.88 15.66 -23.21
N ARG A 188 4.15 16.05 -23.11
CA ARG A 188 5.04 15.56 -22.05
C ARG A 188 4.78 16.22 -20.70
N ILE A 189 4.45 17.51 -20.65
CA ILE A 189 3.97 18.17 -19.42
C ILE A 189 2.70 17.49 -18.93
N ARG A 190 1.75 17.21 -19.84
CA ARG A 190 0.51 16.50 -19.49
C ARG A 190 0.79 15.14 -18.86
N ALA A 191 1.60 14.31 -19.52
CA ALA A 191 1.96 12.99 -18.99
C ALA A 191 2.69 13.10 -17.64
N LEU A 192 3.61 14.05 -17.50
CA LEU A 192 4.33 14.33 -16.26
C LEU A 192 3.36 14.65 -15.11
N ILE A 193 2.42 15.59 -15.31
CA ILE A 193 1.41 15.95 -14.30
C ILE A 193 0.54 14.74 -13.93
N ALA A 194 0.04 14.01 -14.93
CA ALA A 194 -0.77 12.82 -14.69
C ALA A 194 -0.04 11.77 -13.85
N LEU A 195 1.23 11.49 -14.18
CA LEU A 195 2.08 10.54 -13.44
C LEU A 195 2.27 10.94 -11.98
N MET A 196 2.46 12.24 -11.68
CA MET A 196 2.56 12.72 -10.30
C MET A 196 1.23 12.58 -9.55
N VAL A 197 0.10 12.91 -10.18
CA VAL A 197 -1.23 12.73 -9.57
C VAL A 197 -1.52 11.25 -9.31
N MET A 198 -1.20 10.36 -10.27
CA MET A 198 -1.34 8.91 -10.11
C MET A 198 -0.44 8.37 -8.99
N LYS A 199 0.81 8.85 -8.90
CA LYS A 199 1.73 8.49 -7.81
C LYS A 199 1.21 8.92 -6.44
N ALA A 200 0.66 10.13 -6.34
CA ALA A 200 0.06 10.63 -5.09
C ALA A 200 -1.12 9.78 -4.58
N SER A 201 -1.71 8.95 -5.45
CA SER A 201 -2.85 8.09 -5.14
C SER A 201 -2.48 6.76 -4.47
N ASN A 202 -1.18 6.44 -4.38
CA ASN A 202 -0.66 5.16 -3.87
C ASN A 202 -1.28 3.92 -4.54
N CYS A 203 -1.68 4.06 -5.82
CA CYS A 203 -2.07 2.95 -6.68
C CYS A 203 -0.94 2.68 -7.68
N PRO A 204 -0.60 1.40 -7.95
CA PRO A 204 0.40 1.09 -8.96
C PRO A 204 -0.09 1.51 -10.34
N PHE A 205 0.85 1.85 -11.22
CA PHE A 205 0.57 2.15 -12.62
C PHE A 205 1.69 1.66 -13.52
N ASP A 206 1.31 1.27 -14.72
CA ASP A 206 2.22 0.92 -15.81
C ASP A 206 2.57 2.18 -16.60
N LEU A 207 3.84 2.59 -16.54
CA LEU A 207 4.36 3.78 -17.21
C LEU A 207 4.12 3.73 -18.73
N ASP A 208 4.33 2.57 -19.36
CA ASP A 208 4.21 2.43 -20.80
C ASP A 208 2.75 2.57 -21.23
N LYS A 209 1.81 2.02 -20.45
CA LYS A 209 0.38 2.22 -20.71
C LYS A 209 -0.01 3.70 -20.55
N VAL A 210 0.47 4.39 -19.52
CA VAL A 210 0.16 5.82 -19.28
C VAL A 210 0.63 6.72 -20.44
N PHE A 211 1.85 6.54 -20.93
CA PHE A 211 2.38 7.37 -22.03
C PHE A 211 1.65 7.17 -23.37
N ASN A 212 0.97 6.04 -23.54
CA ASN A 212 0.21 5.72 -24.76
C ASN A 212 -1.27 6.17 -24.69
N LEU A 213 -1.74 6.70 -23.56
CA LEU A 213 -3.11 7.17 -23.43
C LEU A 213 -3.35 8.46 -24.23
N PRO A 214 -4.44 8.54 -25.02
CA PRO A 214 -4.87 9.80 -25.60
C PRO A 214 -5.36 10.76 -24.50
N GLU A 215 -5.36 12.07 -24.79
CA GLU A 215 -5.69 13.14 -23.83
C GLU A 215 -6.96 12.88 -23.02
N HIS A 216 -8.07 12.56 -23.67
CA HIS A 216 -9.35 12.30 -22.99
C HIS A 216 -9.28 11.11 -22.03
N ARG A 217 -8.57 10.04 -22.41
CA ARG A 217 -8.37 8.87 -21.52
C ARG A 217 -7.42 9.17 -20.39
N LEU A 218 -6.40 9.99 -20.62
CA LEU A 218 -5.47 10.38 -19.57
C LEU A 218 -6.17 11.23 -18.50
N ILE A 219 -7.08 12.12 -18.90
CA ILE A 219 -7.94 12.90 -17.99
C ILE A 219 -8.89 11.98 -17.23
N GLU A 220 -9.58 11.07 -17.93
CA GLU A 220 -10.48 10.09 -17.32
C GLU A 220 -9.72 9.23 -16.29
N GLU A 221 -8.63 8.57 -16.69
CA GLU A 221 -7.81 7.73 -15.82
C GLU A 221 -7.27 8.51 -14.62
N THR A 222 -6.67 9.69 -14.82
CA THR A 222 -6.16 10.51 -13.72
C THR A 222 -7.27 10.83 -12.71
N THR A 223 -8.48 11.12 -13.17
CA THR A 223 -9.66 11.33 -12.31
C THR A 223 -10.03 10.06 -11.53
N LEU A 224 -10.01 8.89 -12.18
CA LEU A 224 -10.29 7.59 -11.56
C LEU A 224 -9.27 7.23 -10.47
N TYR A 225 -7.98 7.58 -10.64
CA TYR A 225 -6.95 7.41 -9.60
C TYR A 225 -7.29 8.23 -8.34
N ILE A 226 -7.76 9.46 -8.49
CA ILE A 226 -8.18 10.31 -7.36
C ILE A 226 -9.41 9.71 -6.67
N ILE A 227 -10.44 9.33 -7.43
CA ILE A 227 -11.68 8.73 -6.88
C ILE A 227 -11.35 7.45 -6.11
N THR A 228 -10.48 6.61 -6.67
CA THR A 228 -10.05 5.34 -6.08
C THR A 228 -9.30 5.58 -4.77
N MET A 229 -8.36 6.53 -4.74
CA MET A 229 -7.65 6.91 -3.51
C MET A 229 -8.63 7.39 -2.43
N GLN A 230 -9.53 8.31 -2.77
CA GLN A 230 -10.47 8.90 -1.82
C GLN A 230 -11.49 7.88 -1.30
N THR A 231 -11.92 6.95 -2.16
CA THR A 231 -12.86 5.89 -1.77
C THR A 231 -12.17 4.85 -0.88
N ARG A 232 -10.90 4.49 -1.15
CA ARG A 232 -10.11 3.64 -0.25
C ARG A 232 -9.88 4.30 1.11
N ALA A 233 -9.59 5.60 1.13
CA ALA A 233 -9.45 6.37 2.38
C ALA A 233 -10.77 6.42 3.16
N SER A 234 -11.90 6.66 2.48
CA SER A 234 -13.23 6.62 3.11
C SER A 234 -13.56 5.23 3.65
N LEU A 235 -13.21 4.17 2.92
CA LEU A 235 -13.41 2.80 3.38
C LEU A 235 -12.63 2.53 4.66
N ALA A 236 -11.33 2.85 4.68
CA ALA A 236 -10.49 2.72 5.85
C ALA A 236 -11.05 3.51 7.04
N TYR A 237 -11.48 4.76 6.82
CA TYR A 237 -12.10 5.60 7.86
C TYR A 237 -13.42 5.03 8.40
N GLN A 238 -14.27 4.47 7.52
CA GLN A 238 -15.52 3.82 7.94
C GLN A 238 -15.28 2.54 8.75
N ILE A 239 -14.19 1.82 8.48
CA ILE A 239 -13.79 0.63 9.24
C ILE A 239 -13.15 1.04 10.58
N SER A 240 -12.18 1.95 10.58
CA SER A 240 -11.49 2.34 11.82
C SER A 240 -12.33 3.21 12.75
N GLY A 241 -13.32 3.90 12.20
CA GLY A 241 -14.00 4.98 12.89
C GLY A 241 -13.13 6.23 13.01
N GLY A 242 -13.78 7.39 13.10
CA GLY A 242 -13.12 8.65 13.41
C GLY A 242 -13.34 9.02 14.86
N GLY A 243 -12.25 9.34 15.58
CA GLY A 243 -12.11 10.13 16.83
C GLY A 243 -13.00 9.85 18.05
N SER A 244 -14.27 9.52 17.87
CA SER A 244 -15.30 9.39 18.90
C SER A 244 -16.20 8.16 18.76
N SER A 245 -16.12 7.41 17.65
CA SER A 245 -16.81 6.12 17.50
C SER A 245 -16.02 5.18 16.58
N SER A 246 -15.65 4.00 17.09
CA SER A 246 -15.07 2.90 16.31
C SER A 246 -16.17 1.85 16.06
N PRO A 247 -16.79 1.85 14.87
CA PRO A 247 -17.91 0.95 14.60
C PRO A 247 -17.47 -0.53 14.57
N PHE A 248 -16.16 -0.79 14.44
CA PHE A 248 -15.58 -2.12 14.46
C PHE A 248 -14.75 -2.39 15.72
N ASP A 249 -15.11 -1.84 16.88
CA ASP A 249 -14.48 -2.25 18.14
C ASP A 249 -14.63 -3.76 18.39
N TRP A 250 -13.66 -4.34 19.10
CA TRP A 250 -13.77 -5.71 19.59
C TRP A 250 -14.47 -5.72 20.96
N PRO A 251 -15.55 -6.49 21.14
CA PRO A 251 -16.20 -7.38 20.16
C PRO A 251 -17.10 -6.62 19.16
N LEU A 252 -17.19 -7.04 17.89
CA LEU A 252 -17.91 -6.35 16.79
C LEU A 252 -19.15 -5.57 17.26
N VAL A 253 -19.12 -4.24 17.11
CA VAL A 253 -20.18 -3.29 17.57
C VAL A 253 -20.98 -2.68 16.39
N GLY A 254 -20.60 -2.99 15.15
CA GLY A 254 -21.18 -2.38 13.95
C GLY A 254 -22.67 -2.72 13.78
N THR A 255 -23.43 -1.80 13.17
CA THR A 255 -24.84 -2.00 12.81
C THR A 255 -25.00 -2.23 11.32
N ALA A 256 -26.10 -2.84 10.86
CA ALA A 256 -26.40 -3.01 9.43
C ALA A 256 -26.27 -1.71 8.59
N ARG A 257 -26.53 -0.55 9.21
CA ARG A 257 -26.32 0.76 8.58
C ARG A 257 -24.86 1.06 8.24
N VAL A 258 -23.91 0.63 9.08
CA VAL A 258 -22.46 0.75 8.83
C VAL A 258 -22.08 -0.14 7.64
N PHE A 259 -22.56 -1.38 7.61
CA PHE A 259 -22.34 -2.30 6.50
C PHE A 259 -22.92 -1.79 5.18
N GLY A 260 -24.09 -1.12 5.22
CA GLY A 260 -24.66 -0.46 4.04
C GLY A 260 -23.75 0.62 3.45
N ARG A 261 -23.04 1.37 4.30
CA ARG A 261 -22.04 2.35 3.83
C ARG A 261 -20.80 1.69 3.26
N LEU A 262 -20.35 0.57 3.84
CA LEU A 262 -19.22 -0.18 3.30
C LEU A 262 -19.53 -0.74 1.90
N ILE A 263 -20.74 -1.30 1.71
CA ILE A 263 -21.18 -1.81 0.42
C ILE A 263 -21.30 -0.67 -0.61
N SER A 264 -21.89 0.47 -0.26
CA SER A 264 -21.97 1.59 -1.20
C SER A 264 -20.59 2.17 -1.57
N THR A 265 -19.66 2.18 -0.60
CA THR A 265 -18.27 2.61 -0.80
C THR A 265 -17.53 1.65 -1.74
N ILE A 266 -17.65 0.33 -1.53
CA ILE A 266 -16.98 -0.65 -2.39
C ILE A 266 -17.55 -0.64 -3.82
N ASP A 267 -18.85 -0.36 -3.99
CA ASP A 267 -19.46 -0.21 -5.32
C ASP A 267 -18.90 1.00 -6.08
N VAL A 268 -18.66 2.13 -5.41
CA VAL A 268 -17.98 3.29 -6.03
C VAL A 268 -16.55 2.91 -6.42
N LEU A 269 -15.81 2.24 -5.52
CA LEU A 269 -14.45 1.79 -5.81
C LEU A 269 -14.42 0.90 -7.05
N ARG A 270 -15.33 -0.06 -7.13
CA ARG A 270 -15.46 -0.96 -8.28
C ARG A 270 -15.75 -0.20 -9.57
N ARG A 271 -16.73 0.71 -9.58
CA ARG A 271 -17.08 1.48 -10.78
C ARG A 271 -15.92 2.33 -11.29
N ALA A 272 -15.10 2.87 -10.40
CA ALA A 272 -13.91 3.62 -10.77
C ALA A 272 -12.77 2.69 -11.22
N ALA A 273 -12.38 1.74 -10.37
CA ALA A 273 -11.26 0.84 -10.58
C ALA A 273 -11.41 -0.04 -11.83
N SER A 274 -12.62 -0.49 -12.14
CA SER A 274 -12.88 -1.31 -13.33
C SER A 274 -12.62 -0.61 -14.67
N LYS A 275 -12.50 0.72 -14.67
CA LYS A 275 -12.19 1.54 -15.85
C LYS A 275 -10.71 1.93 -15.95
N MET A 276 -9.91 1.65 -14.93
CA MET A 276 -8.47 1.98 -14.91
C MET A 276 -7.70 0.93 -15.69
N THR A 277 -7.17 1.28 -16.86
CA THR A 277 -6.43 0.33 -17.72
C THR A 277 -4.93 0.31 -17.42
N THR A 278 -4.42 1.36 -16.79
CA THR A 278 -3.00 1.48 -16.42
C THR A 278 -2.68 0.86 -15.06
N CYS A 279 -3.68 0.56 -14.23
CA CYS A 279 -3.50 0.05 -12.86
C CYS A 279 -3.51 -1.48 -12.83
N SER A 280 -2.42 -2.13 -12.42
CA SER A 280 -2.37 -3.60 -12.34
C SER A 280 -3.08 -4.18 -11.10
N LEU A 281 -3.43 -3.35 -10.11
CA LEU A 281 -3.96 -3.83 -8.83
C LEU A 281 -5.32 -4.54 -8.95
N PHE A 282 -6.18 -4.06 -9.86
CA PHE A 282 -7.58 -4.48 -9.95
C PHE A 282 -7.83 -5.49 -11.07
N PHE A 283 -6.80 -6.25 -11.43
CA PHE A 283 -6.86 -7.30 -12.43
C PHE A 283 -6.49 -8.65 -11.80
N SER A 284 -7.12 -9.71 -12.28
CA SER A 284 -6.75 -11.09 -12.01
C SER A 284 -6.35 -11.77 -13.33
N THR A 285 -5.34 -12.64 -13.28
CA THR A 285 -4.89 -13.38 -14.46
C THR A 285 -5.53 -14.76 -14.48
N ILE A 286 -6.48 -14.98 -15.38
CA ILE A 286 -7.16 -16.26 -15.55
C ILE A 286 -6.79 -16.82 -16.92
N GLN A 287 -6.16 -18.00 -16.94
CA GLN A 287 -5.70 -18.65 -18.17
C GLN A 287 -4.81 -17.76 -19.05
N GLY A 288 -3.95 -16.95 -18.43
CA GLY A 288 -3.04 -16.03 -19.12
C GLY A 288 -3.69 -14.76 -19.66
N LYS A 289 -4.97 -14.51 -19.39
CA LYS A 289 -5.66 -13.27 -19.73
C LYS A 289 -5.87 -12.43 -18.48
N GLU A 290 -5.53 -11.15 -18.56
CA GLU A 290 -5.90 -10.17 -17.54
C GLU A 290 -7.40 -9.90 -17.64
N GLN A 291 -8.09 -10.08 -16.52
CA GLN A 291 -9.51 -9.78 -16.36
C GLN A 291 -9.68 -8.80 -15.19
N VAL A 292 -10.53 -7.81 -15.36
CA VAL A 292 -10.88 -6.87 -14.29
C VAL A 292 -11.57 -7.64 -13.15
N TRP A 293 -11.28 -7.26 -11.92
CA TRP A 293 -11.93 -7.81 -10.74
C TRP A 293 -13.47 -7.77 -10.83
N THR A 294 -14.07 -8.89 -10.47
CA THR A 294 -15.51 -9.09 -10.32
C THR A 294 -16.05 -8.44 -9.05
N GLU A 295 -17.38 -8.26 -8.96
CA GLU A 295 -18.02 -7.75 -7.73
C GLU A 295 -17.63 -8.58 -6.49
N ARG A 296 -17.49 -9.89 -6.66
CA ARG A 296 -17.04 -10.81 -5.60
C ARG A 296 -15.62 -10.51 -5.14
N GLU A 297 -14.69 -10.22 -6.04
CA GLU A 297 -13.30 -9.88 -5.68
C GLU A 297 -13.24 -8.55 -4.91
N PHE A 298 -14.04 -7.56 -5.29
CA PHE A 298 -14.16 -6.30 -4.53
C PHE A 298 -14.77 -6.51 -3.14
N THR A 299 -15.82 -7.32 -3.00
CA THR A 299 -16.38 -7.68 -1.69
C THR A 299 -15.40 -8.51 -0.85
N SER A 300 -14.60 -9.38 -1.48
CA SER A 300 -13.54 -10.13 -0.80
C SER A 300 -12.42 -9.21 -0.30
N PHE A 301 -12.07 -8.18 -1.09
CA PHE A 301 -11.16 -7.12 -0.67
C PHE A 301 -11.72 -6.36 0.54
N LEU A 302 -13.01 -6.01 0.56
CA LEU A 302 -13.66 -5.38 1.71
C LEU A 302 -13.52 -6.23 3.00
N VAL A 303 -13.83 -7.52 2.93
CA VAL A 303 -13.71 -8.44 4.09
C VAL A 303 -12.25 -8.49 4.58
N ARG A 304 -11.29 -8.46 3.66
CA ARG A 304 -9.86 -8.43 3.99
C ARG A 304 -9.44 -7.13 4.68
N GLU A 305 -9.92 -5.98 4.22
CA GLU A 305 -9.64 -4.69 4.89
C GLU A 305 -10.19 -4.66 6.33
N ILE A 306 -11.36 -5.28 6.57
CA ILE A 306 -11.90 -5.45 7.92
C ILE A 306 -11.00 -6.36 8.77
N ALA A 307 -10.54 -7.48 8.22
CA ALA A 307 -9.61 -8.38 8.92
C ALA A 307 -8.26 -7.71 9.24
N ASP A 308 -7.72 -6.93 8.29
CA ASP A 308 -6.49 -6.18 8.45
C ASP A 308 -6.63 -5.09 9.56
N TYR A 309 -7.80 -4.45 9.68
CA TYR A 309 -8.10 -3.54 10.79
C TYR A 309 -8.09 -4.23 12.15
N TYR A 310 -8.80 -5.35 12.30
CA TYR A 310 -8.81 -6.13 13.54
C TYR A 310 -7.42 -6.67 13.91
N SER A 311 -6.62 -7.03 12.90
CA SER A 311 -5.21 -7.39 13.09
C SER A 311 -4.40 -6.23 13.67
N GLY A 312 -4.69 -5.00 13.24
CA GLY A 312 -4.11 -3.78 13.83
C GLY A 312 -4.49 -3.61 15.29
N LEU A 313 -5.77 -3.79 15.64
CA LEU A 313 -6.25 -3.73 17.03
C LEU A 313 -5.55 -4.76 17.93
N LEU A 314 -5.42 -6.01 17.45
CA LEU A 314 -4.73 -7.09 18.18
C LEU A 314 -3.26 -6.74 18.48
N ARG A 315 -2.55 -6.10 17.54
CA ARG A 315 -1.16 -5.67 17.74
C ARG A 315 -1.04 -4.51 18.73
N MET A 316 -2.01 -3.60 18.76
CA MET A 316 -2.00 -2.45 19.66
C MET A 316 -2.35 -2.82 21.10
N SER A 317 -3.00 -3.96 21.35
CA SER A 317 -3.25 -4.47 22.69
C SER A 317 -1.99 -5.05 23.33
N LEU A 318 -1.06 -4.16 23.71
CA LEU A 318 0.11 -4.49 24.54
C LEU A 318 -0.37 -4.77 25.98
N GLY A 319 -0.36 -6.04 26.40
CA GLY A 319 -0.26 -6.37 27.83
C GLY A 319 -1.41 -7.10 28.52
N SER A 320 -2.49 -7.48 27.84
CA SER A 320 -3.49 -8.40 28.41
C SER A 320 -3.62 -9.63 27.52
N GLY A 321 -3.57 -10.83 28.09
CA GLY A 321 -3.33 -12.11 27.40
C GLY A 321 -3.97 -12.29 26.02
N LYS A 322 -3.27 -13.03 25.14
CA LYS A 322 -3.67 -13.38 23.76
C LYS A 322 -5.18 -13.54 23.65
N ASN A 323 -5.84 -12.59 22.98
CA ASN A 323 -7.27 -12.62 22.76
C ASN A 323 -7.56 -13.65 21.67
N LYS A 324 -7.57 -14.93 22.07
CA LYS A 324 -7.73 -16.08 21.17
C LYS A 324 -8.99 -16.01 20.31
N ALA A 325 -10.05 -15.37 20.82
CA ALA A 325 -11.28 -15.17 20.07
C ALA A 325 -11.11 -14.10 18.98
N LEU A 326 -10.34 -13.04 19.23
CA LEU A 326 -10.00 -12.06 18.19
C LEU A 326 -9.05 -12.65 17.14
N GLU A 327 -8.05 -13.43 17.57
CA GLU A 327 -7.16 -14.18 16.66
C GLU A 327 -7.95 -15.12 15.75
N ALA A 328 -8.80 -15.98 16.33
CA ALA A 328 -9.65 -16.89 15.56
C ALA A 328 -10.61 -16.14 14.62
N PHE A 329 -11.12 -14.97 15.03
CA PHE A 329 -11.98 -14.15 14.19
C PHE A 329 -11.23 -13.59 12.98
N ILE A 330 -10.02 -13.07 13.18
CA ILE A 330 -9.14 -12.60 12.11
C ILE A 330 -8.84 -13.74 11.13
N ASP A 331 -8.50 -14.92 11.65
CA ASP A 331 -8.21 -16.10 10.84
C ASP A 331 -9.40 -16.56 10.00
N ILE A 332 -10.62 -16.57 10.58
CA ILE A 332 -11.85 -16.89 9.85
C ILE A 332 -12.08 -15.87 8.74
N LEU A 333 -11.98 -14.56 9.02
CA LEU A 333 -12.22 -13.53 8.00
C LEU A 333 -11.18 -13.58 6.88
N ALA A 334 -9.89 -13.68 7.22
CA ALA A 334 -8.82 -13.74 6.23
C ALA A 334 -8.86 -15.05 5.42
N GLY A 335 -9.23 -16.15 6.06
CA GLY A 335 -9.36 -17.46 5.44
C GLY A 335 -10.57 -17.56 4.51
N GLU A 336 -11.76 -17.23 5.00
CA GLU A 336 -13.05 -17.47 4.34
C GLU A 336 -13.55 -16.26 3.53
N ASN A 337 -12.74 -15.21 3.33
CA ASN A 337 -13.15 -13.98 2.64
C ASN A 337 -13.81 -14.19 1.26
N ILE A 338 -13.34 -15.14 0.45
CA ILE A 338 -13.90 -15.43 -0.88
C ILE A 338 -15.26 -16.14 -0.80
N GLU A 339 -15.46 -16.98 0.21
CA GLU A 339 -16.73 -17.66 0.51
C GLU A 339 -17.75 -16.70 1.12
N ILE A 340 -17.32 -15.89 2.10
CA ILE A 340 -18.13 -14.81 2.68
C ILE A 340 -18.59 -13.88 1.55
N ALA A 341 -17.67 -13.44 0.70
CA ALA A 341 -18.01 -12.60 -0.44
C ALA A 341 -19.00 -13.27 -1.39
N ALA A 342 -18.89 -14.59 -1.65
CA ALA A 342 -19.85 -15.30 -2.49
C ALA A 342 -21.27 -15.22 -1.92
N ARG A 343 -21.44 -15.57 -0.64
CA ARG A 343 -22.75 -15.56 0.04
C ARG A 343 -23.34 -14.16 0.12
N VAL A 344 -22.51 -13.14 0.38
CA VAL A 344 -22.93 -11.73 0.36
C VAL A 344 -23.44 -11.33 -1.03
N MET A 345 -22.78 -11.77 -2.09
CA MET A 345 -23.17 -11.44 -3.46
C MET A 345 -24.41 -12.20 -3.96
N GLU A 346 -24.73 -13.36 -3.36
CA GLU A 346 -25.96 -14.12 -3.64
C GLU A 346 -27.21 -13.51 -3.00
N SER A 347 -27.04 -12.65 -1.99
CA SER A 347 -28.16 -11.98 -1.29
C SER A 347 -28.62 -10.70 -2.00
N GLU A 348 -29.94 -10.47 -2.00
CA GLU A 348 -30.53 -9.20 -2.43
C GLU A 348 -30.24 -8.06 -1.44
N ASP A 349 -30.15 -8.37 -0.13
CA ASP A 349 -29.75 -7.43 0.93
C ASP A 349 -28.29 -7.70 1.34
N ARG A 350 -27.37 -7.27 0.46
CA ARG A 350 -25.92 -7.40 0.67
C ARG A 350 -25.44 -6.78 1.99
N PRO A 351 -25.91 -5.59 2.41
CA PRO A 351 -25.56 -5.02 3.72
C PRO A 351 -25.93 -5.89 4.90
N LEU A 352 -27.16 -6.42 4.93
CA LEU A 352 -27.63 -7.30 6.00
C LEU A 352 -26.85 -8.62 5.99
N GLN A 353 -26.67 -9.22 4.81
CA GLN A 353 -25.91 -10.47 4.69
C GLN A 353 -24.47 -10.31 5.19
N LEU A 354 -23.79 -9.21 4.85
CA LEU A 354 -22.42 -8.97 5.34
C LEU A 354 -22.38 -8.83 6.88
N TYR A 355 -23.37 -8.16 7.47
CA TYR A 355 -23.51 -8.08 8.93
C TYR A 355 -23.72 -9.47 9.57
N GLU A 356 -24.58 -10.29 8.98
CA GLU A 356 -24.87 -11.64 9.46
C GLU A 356 -23.65 -12.56 9.36
N GLU A 357 -22.93 -12.52 8.24
CA GLU A 357 -21.69 -13.28 8.05
C GLU A 357 -20.62 -12.93 9.08
N LEU A 358 -20.38 -11.62 9.32
CA LEU A 358 -19.40 -11.21 10.34
C LEU A 358 -19.86 -11.56 11.75
N SER A 359 -21.17 -11.49 12.03
CA SER A 359 -21.74 -11.90 13.32
C SER A 359 -21.59 -13.40 13.56
N ASP A 360 -21.77 -14.22 12.51
CA ASP A 360 -21.53 -15.66 12.57
C ASP A 360 -20.05 -15.97 12.78
N CYS A 361 -19.15 -15.32 12.02
CA CYS A 361 -17.71 -15.47 12.19
C CYS A 361 -17.27 -15.14 13.63
N LYS A 362 -17.83 -14.06 14.21
CA LYS A 362 -17.58 -13.68 15.61
C LYS A 362 -18.06 -14.75 16.59
N ARG A 363 -19.26 -15.30 16.37
CA ARG A 363 -19.82 -16.38 17.20
C ARG A 363 -18.93 -17.63 17.12
N ARG A 364 -18.55 -18.05 15.92
CA ARG A 364 -17.65 -19.19 15.67
C ARG A 364 -16.28 -18.99 16.32
N ALA A 365 -15.71 -17.80 16.21
CA ALA A 365 -14.46 -17.44 16.88
C ALA A 365 -14.57 -17.46 18.42
N GLY A 366 -15.72 -17.06 18.97
CA GLY A 366 -16.02 -17.17 20.40
C GLY A 366 -16.06 -18.62 20.91
N PHE A 367 -16.37 -19.58 20.03
CA PHE A 367 -16.27 -21.02 20.32
C PHE A 367 -14.90 -21.61 19.99
N GLY A 368 -13.95 -20.82 19.49
CA GLY A 368 -12.63 -21.29 19.07
C GLY A 368 -12.63 -22.11 17.78
N GLU A 369 -13.66 -21.97 16.93
CA GLU A 369 -13.65 -22.60 15.60
C GLU A 369 -12.53 -22.01 14.73
N LYS A 370 -11.83 -22.88 13.99
CA LYS A 370 -10.87 -22.48 12.97
C LYS A 370 -11.57 -22.16 11.64
N ALA A 371 -10.89 -21.40 10.78
CA ALA A 371 -11.32 -21.14 9.42
C ALA A 371 -11.49 -22.45 8.62
N ARG A 372 -12.65 -22.59 7.96
CA ARG A 372 -13.03 -23.70 7.06
C ARG A 372 -12.45 -23.49 5.67
N ILE A 373 -11.14 -23.50 5.58
CA ILE A 373 -10.37 -23.33 4.33
C ILE A 373 -9.62 -24.61 3.97
N SER A 374 -9.37 -24.81 2.68
CA SER A 374 -8.46 -25.90 2.27
C SER A 374 -7.07 -25.64 2.84
N PRO A 375 -6.32 -26.70 3.22
CA PRO A 375 -4.95 -26.55 3.70
C PRO A 375 -4.03 -25.78 2.72
N GLU A 376 -4.17 -25.95 1.40
CA GLU A 376 -3.38 -25.18 0.43
C GLU A 376 -3.67 -23.68 0.51
N ARG A 377 -4.95 -23.33 0.69
CA ARG A 377 -5.35 -21.93 0.82
C ARG A 377 -4.87 -21.33 2.13
N ARG A 378 -4.94 -22.09 3.23
CA ARG A 378 -4.39 -21.67 4.53
C ARG A 378 -2.90 -21.35 4.40
N PHE A 379 -2.15 -22.24 3.77
CA PHE A 379 -0.73 -22.03 3.51
C PHE A 379 -0.46 -20.75 2.69
N ARG A 380 -1.21 -20.52 1.60
CA ARG A 380 -1.08 -19.29 0.79
C ARG A 380 -1.41 -18.02 1.56
N VAL A 381 -2.43 -18.04 2.42
CA VAL A 381 -2.82 -16.89 3.25
C VAL A 381 -1.72 -16.55 4.26
N VAL A 382 -1.19 -17.56 4.97
CA VAL A 382 -0.10 -17.37 5.94
C VAL A 382 1.14 -16.79 5.26
N LEU A 383 1.56 -17.34 4.11
CA LEU A 383 2.71 -16.80 3.36
C LEU A 383 2.47 -15.35 2.88
N ALA A 384 1.27 -15.04 2.40
CA ALA A 384 0.93 -13.68 1.96
C ALA A 384 0.95 -12.67 3.13
N ASN A 385 0.51 -13.10 4.32
CA ASN A 385 0.56 -12.29 5.53
C ASN A 385 2.00 -12.06 6.00
N LEU A 386 2.83 -13.10 6.01
CA LEU A 386 4.26 -13.01 6.32
C LEU A 386 4.97 -12.01 5.39
N ARG A 387 4.73 -12.12 4.08
CA ARG A 387 5.30 -11.20 3.08
C ARG A 387 4.86 -9.75 3.30
N ARG A 388 3.56 -9.52 3.51
CA ARG A 388 3.02 -8.17 3.80
C ARG A 388 3.60 -7.56 5.07
N ARG A 389 3.83 -8.38 6.10
CA ARG A 389 4.48 -7.92 7.34
C ARG A 389 5.90 -7.47 7.04
N LEU A 390 6.70 -8.28 6.37
CA LEU A 390 8.08 -7.92 6.03
C LEU A 390 8.17 -6.65 5.17
N GLU A 391 7.27 -6.49 4.20
CA GLU A 391 7.17 -5.27 3.38
C GLU A 391 6.84 -4.02 4.24
N LYS A 392 5.95 -4.15 5.24
CA LYS A 392 5.62 -3.05 6.17
C LYS A 392 6.69 -2.77 7.23
N THR A 393 7.56 -3.74 7.53
CA THR A 393 8.50 -3.68 8.67
C THR A 393 9.93 -3.33 8.24
N GLN A 394 10.12 -2.74 7.05
CA GLN A 394 11.44 -2.25 6.60
C GLN A 394 12.09 -1.22 7.55
N SER A 395 11.39 -0.76 8.59
CA SER A 395 11.85 0.20 9.61
C SER A 395 11.94 -0.36 11.05
N SER A 396 11.56 -1.62 11.33
CA SER A 396 11.75 -2.23 12.65
C SER A 396 11.99 -3.75 12.58
N SER A 397 12.73 -4.31 13.55
CA SER A 397 12.92 -5.77 13.63
C SER A 397 11.60 -6.44 13.99
N LEU A 398 11.15 -7.43 13.19
CA LEU A 398 10.08 -8.35 13.59
C LEU A 398 10.47 -9.07 14.88
N ALA A 399 9.59 -9.09 15.88
CA ALA A 399 9.82 -9.80 17.12
C ALA A 399 10.01 -11.31 16.84
N ALA A 400 10.99 -11.93 17.50
CA ALA A 400 11.33 -13.34 17.34
C ALA A 400 10.13 -14.27 17.53
N ASP A 401 9.31 -13.99 18.55
CA ASP A 401 8.14 -14.79 18.92
C ASP A 401 7.04 -14.76 17.81
N ASP A 402 6.83 -13.61 17.17
CA ASP A 402 5.85 -13.47 16.08
C ASP A 402 6.30 -14.23 14.82
N LEU A 403 7.62 -14.26 14.56
CA LEU A 403 8.20 -14.96 13.43
C LEU A 403 8.11 -16.49 13.63
N GLU A 404 8.40 -16.96 14.83
CA GLU A 404 8.24 -18.37 15.20
C GLU A 404 6.79 -18.83 15.00
N GLU A 405 5.81 -18.06 15.49
CA GLU A 405 4.39 -18.40 15.38
C GLU A 405 3.91 -18.52 13.92
N GLU A 406 4.33 -17.61 13.03
CA GLU A 406 3.97 -17.66 11.60
C GLU A 406 4.62 -18.86 10.87
N ILE A 407 5.88 -19.20 11.22
CA ILE A 407 6.55 -20.39 10.67
C ILE A 407 5.82 -21.64 11.13
N VAL A 408 5.52 -21.77 12.43
CA VAL A 408 4.77 -22.90 12.99
C VAL A 408 3.40 -23.03 12.32
N ASN A 409 2.65 -21.94 12.20
CA ASN A 409 1.33 -21.93 11.54
C ASN A 409 1.41 -22.38 10.06
N SER A 410 2.49 -22.04 9.36
CA SER A 410 2.73 -22.50 7.98
C SER A 410 2.93 -24.03 7.91
N PHE A 411 3.68 -24.58 8.85
CA PHE A 411 3.95 -26.01 8.93
C PHE A 411 2.73 -26.82 9.43
N ASP A 412 1.93 -26.26 10.33
CA ASP A 412 0.66 -26.85 10.75
C ASP A 412 -0.32 -26.96 9.57
N ALA A 413 -0.36 -25.95 8.70
CA ALA A 413 -1.22 -25.97 7.52
C ALA A 413 -0.86 -27.12 6.55
N ILE A 414 0.43 -27.37 6.30
CA ILE A 414 0.83 -28.50 5.44
C ILE A 414 0.68 -29.84 6.15
N MET A 415 0.81 -29.88 7.47
CA MET A 415 0.58 -31.11 8.26
C MET A 415 -0.87 -31.57 8.12
N GLU A 416 -1.85 -30.67 8.22
CA GLU A 416 -3.26 -30.98 7.96
C GLU A 416 -3.49 -31.49 6.51
N LEU A 417 -2.73 -30.97 5.52
CA LEU A 417 -2.79 -31.45 4.14
C LEU A 417 -2.30 -32.89 4.01
N ILE A 418 -1.15 -33.20 4.62
CA ILE A 418 -0.55 -34.52 4.58
C ILE A 418 -1.46 -35.53 5.28
N GLU A 419 -1.95 -35.20 6.47
CA GLU A 419 -2.82 -36.07 7.26
C GLU A 419 -4.10 -36.45 6.49
N LYS A 420 -4.70 -35.49 5.78
CA LYS A 420 -5.90 -35.73 4.96
C LYS A 420 -5.66 -36.71 3.81
N HIS A 421 -4.42 -36.87 3.33
CA HIS A 421 -4.06 -37.70 2.19
C HIS A 421 -3.27 -38.97 2.58
N THR A 422 -3.09 -39.23 3.88
CA THR A 422 -2.34 -40.37 4.43
C THR A 422 -2.71 -41.69 3.74
N ASP A 423 -3.99 -42.02 3.71
CA ASP A 423 -4.51 -43.28 3.15
C ASP A 423 -4.27 -43.39 1.63
N SER A 424 -4.32 -42.26 0.92
CA SER A 424 -4.12 -42.21 -0.54
C SER A 424 -2.65 -42.27 -0.94
N LEU A 425 -1.75 -41.79 -0.09
CA LEU A 425 -0.31 -41.72 -0.36
C LEU A 425 0.40 -43.03 -0.02
N GLY A 426 -0.10 -43.78 0.98
CA GLY A 426 0.43 -45.08 1.37
C GLY A 426 1.96 -45.06 1.54
N ALA A 427 2.66 -45.86 0.73
CA ALA A 427 4.12 -45.98 0.79
C ALA A 427 4.90 -44.72 0.34
N GLN A 428 4.25 -43.74 -0.30
CA GLN A 428 4.89 -42.49 -0.73
C GLN A 428 4.76 -41.36 0.30
N LEU A 429 4.08 -41.60 1.43
CA LEU A 429 3.76 -40.58 2.44
C LEU A 429 5.00 -39.84 2.95
N ASP A 430 6.06 -40.56 3.30
CA ASP A 430 7.28 -39.96 3.84
C ASP A 430 7.97 -39.06 2.82
N LYS A 431 8.13 -39.55 1.58
CA LYS A 431 8.77 -38.80 0.50
C LYS A 431 7.96 -37.56 0.12
N PHE A 432 6.64 -37.68 0.08
CA PHE A 432 5.75 -36.55 -0.15
C PHE A 432 5.85 -35.52 0.99
N THR A 433 5.88 -35.98 2.23
CA THR A 433 6.03 -35.13 3.43
C THR A 433 7.35 -34.36 3.39
N GLU A 434 8.46 -35.02 3.10
CA GLU A 434 9.78 -34.39 2.98
C GLU A 434 9.82 -33.36 1.85
N GLN A 435 9.26 -33.69 0.68
CA GLN A 435 9.21 -32.76 -0.45
C GLN A 435 8.39 -31.51 -0.14
N LEU A 436 7.20 -31.69 0.44
CA LEU A 436 6.33 -30.57 0.80
C LEU A 436 6.96 -29.71 1.90
N CYS A 437 7.57 -30.32 2.93
CA CYS A 437 8.28 -29.59 3.98
C CYS A 437 9.47 -28.80 3.41
N PHE A 438 10.22 -29.37 2.47
CA PHE A 438 11.34 -28.68 1.83
C PHE A 438 10.86 -27.50 0.96
N GLU A 439 9.81 -27.68 0.16
CA GLU A 439 9.22 -26.62 -0.67
C GLU A 439 8.64 -25.48 0.20
N THR A 440 7.95 -25.83 1.29
CA THR A 440 7.49 -24.86 2.28
C THR A 440 8.63 -24.09 2.92
N SER A 441 9.69 -24.79 3.34
CA SER A 441 10.88 -24.17 3.91
C SER A 441 11.54 -23.20 2.92
N PHE A 442 11.65 -23.60 1.66
CA PHE A 442 12.18 -22.75 0.59
C PHE A 442 11.38 -21.46 0.43
N HIS A 443 10.05 -21.54 0.36
CA HIS A 443 9.21 -20.36 0.22
C HIS A 443 9.29 -19.41 1.41
N ILE A 444 9.29 -19.94 2.64
CA ILE A 444 9.45 -19.13 3.85
C ILE A 444 10.82 -18.43 3.87
N LEU A 445 11.91 -19.18 3.62
CA LEU A 445 13.26 -18.61 3.59
C LEU A 445 13.45 -17.59 2.47
N GLN A 446 12.83 -17.79 1.30
CA GLN A 446 12.83 -16.79 0.23
C GLN A 446 12.12 -15.49 0.65
N ILE A 447 10.94 -15.61 1.28
CA ILE A 447 10.20 -14.45 1.79
C ILE A 447 11.03 -13.67 2.81
N LEU A 448 11.82 -14.37 3.64
CA LEU A 448 12.72 -13.77 4.63
C LEU A 448 14.06 -13.26 4.06
N ASN A 449 14.28 -13.34 2.74
CA ASN A 449 15.58 -13.07 2.10
C ASN A 449 16.74 -13.96 2.60
N LEU A 450 16.43 -15.13 3.15
CA LEU A 450 17.38 -16.15 3.64
C LEU A 450 17.57 -17.30 2.65
N GLY A 451 17.30 -17.08 1.36
CA GLY A 451 17.52 -18.07 0.31
C GLY A 451 18.90 -18.74 0.31
N PRO A 452 20.01 -18.03 0.60
CA PRO A 452 21.33 -18.65 0.73
C PRO A 452 21.45 -19.68 1.87
N ALA A 453 20.67 -19.52 2.95
CA ALA A 453 20.68 -20.42 4.11
C ALA A 453 19.95 -21.75 3.85
N LEU A 454 19.31 -21.90 2.69
CA LEU A 454 18.66 -23.16 2.29
C LEU A 454 19.63 -24.35 2.26
N GLY A 455 20.91 -24.10 1.94
CA GLY A 455 21.95 -25.13 1.94
C GLY A 455 22.20 -25.75 3.31
N ASP A 456 21.94 -25.00 4.38
CA ASP A 456 22.15 -25.43 5.77
C ASP A 456 20.94 -26.16 6.35
N LEU A 457 19.75 -25.96 5.77
CA LEU A 457 18.48 -26.52 6.24
C LEU A 457 18.53 -28.05 6.46
N PRO A 458 19.06 -28.89 5.55
CA PRO A 458 19.12 -30.33 5.78
C PRO A 458 19.94 -30.71 7.02
N TRP A 459 20.99 -29.95 7.32
CA TRP A 459 21.87 -30.21 8.46
C TRP A 459 21.22 -29.77 9.77
N VAL A 460 20.59 -28.59 9.78
CA VAL A 460 19.89 -28.05 10.94
C VAL A 460 18.64 -28.88 11.25
N SER A 461 17.83 -29.24 10.25
CA SER A 461 16.66 -30.09 10.45
C SER A 461 17.02 -31.47 11.00
N ARG A 462 18.15 -32.05 10.56
CA ARG A 462 18.67 -33.29 11.13
C ARG A 462 19.03 -33.13 12.60
N TYR A 463 19.69 -32.03 12.99
CA TYR A 463 19.99 -31.74 14.38
C TYR A 463 18.72 -31.69 15.25
N PHE A 464 17.68 -30.99 14.79
CA PHE A 464 16.40 -30.95 15.51
C PHE A 464 15.70 -32.31 15.57
N ALA A 465 15.77 -33.11 14.50
CA ALA A 465 15.22 -34.47 14.50
C ALA A 465 15.93 -35.38 15.53
N GLU A 466 17.26 -35.31 15.62
CA GLU A 466 18.07 -36.08 16.55
C GLU A 466 17.81 -35.65 18.01
N GLU A 467 17.72 -34.34 18.27
CA GLU A 467 17.46 -33.82 19.62
C GLU A 467 16.02 -34.11 20.07
N ALA A 468 15.02 -33.99 19.19
CA ALA A 468 13.65 -34.39 19.50
C ALA A 468 13.55 -35.89 19.84
N THR A 469 14.25 -36.74 19.07
CA THR A 469 14.30 -38.18 19.33
C THR A 469 14.93 -38.50 20.68
N ARG A 470 16.04 -37.82 21.02
CA ARG A 470 16.74 -37.97 22.30
C ARG A 470 15.87 -37.55 23.48
N ILE A 471 15.11 -36.46 23.35
CA ILE A 471 14.17 -36.00 24.38
C ILE A 471 13.05 -37.02 24.60
N SER A 472 12.43 -37.54 23.53
CA SER A 472 11.37 -38.57 23.65
C SER A 472 11.86 -39.84 24.33
N ILE A 473 13.07 -40.30 24.01
CA ILE A 473 13.70 -41.46 24.66
C ILE A 473 13.92 -41.18 26.16
N SER A 474 14.40 -39.99 26.52
CA SER A 474 14.66 -39.61 27.92
C SER A 474 13.39 -39.50 28.77
N ARG A 475 12.24 -39.21 28.15
CA ARG A 475 10.94 -39.07 28.83
C ARG A 475 10.15 -40.38 28.90
N GLY A 476 10.61 -41.43 28.23
CA GLY A 476 9.92 -42.73 28.19
C GLY A 476 8.72 -42.78 27.23
N ASP A 477 8.50 -41.74 26.41
CA ASP A 477 7.42 -41.67 25.41
C ASP A 477 7.79 -42.43 24.12
N LEU A 478 8.01 -43.74 24.24
CA LEU A 478 8.38 -44.59 23.09
C LEU A 478 7.24 -44.76 22.07
N ASP A 479 5.99 -44.54 22.47
CA ASP A 479 4.82 -44.55 21.57
C ASP A 479 4.89 -43.43 20.51
N SER A 480 5.66 -42.36 20.78
CA SER A 480 5.92 -41.27 19.82
C SER A 480 6.92 -41.62 18.71
N LEU A 481 7.57 -42.79 18.79
CA LEU A 481 8.50 -43.29 17.78
C LEU A 481 7.85 -44.20 16.74
N ASP A 482 6.56 -44.52 16.91
CA ASP A 482 5.77 -45.36 16.02
C ASP A 482 5.59 -44.74 14.61
N GLU A 483 5.29 -45.55 13.60
CA GLU A 483 5.08 -45.10 12.21
C GLU A 483 3.99 -44.02 12.12
N ARG A 484 2.98 -44.11 13.01
CA ARG A 484 1.87 -43.15 13.12
C ARG A 484 2.31 -41.71 13.43
N HIS A 485 3.48 -41.52 14.03
CA HIS A 485 4.02 -40.20 14.39
C HIS A 485 5.18 -39.76 13.49
N ARG A 486 5.48 -40.51 12.42
CA ARG A 486 6.61 -40.24 11.53
C ARG A 486 6.46 -38.94 10.75
N VAL A 487 5.27 -38.68 10.19
CA VAL A 487 4.95 -37.40 9.50
C VAL A 487 5.17 -36.20 10.43
N LYS A 488 4.64 -36.27 11.65
CA LYS A 488 4.78 -35.20 12.65
C LYS A 488 6.25 -34.90 12.98
N ARG A 489 7.09 -35.95 13.10
CA ARG A 489 8.54 -35.79 13.33
C ARG A 489 9.25 -35.09 12.17
N ILE A 490 8.94 -35.47 10.93
CA ILE A 490 9.52 -34.82 9.74
C ILE A 490 9.12 -33.35 9.72
N VAL A 491 7.82 -33.05 9.86
CA VAL A 491 7.31 -31.68 9.90
C VAL A 491 8.00 -30.86 10.99
N SER A 492 8.03 -31.34 12.24
CA SER A 492 8.67 -30.64 13.36
C SER A 492 10.17 -30.38 13.17
N ALA A 493 10.89 -31.32 12.54
CA ALA A 493 12.31 -31.15 12.24
C ALA A 493 12.56 -30.02 11.21
N PHE A 494 11.71 -29.92 10.19
CA PHE A 494 11.75 -28.82 9.22
C PHE A 494 11.31 -27.50 9.86
N THR A 495 10.22 -27.48 10.64
CA THR A 495 9.76 -26.29 11.38
C THR A 495 10.88 -25.74 12.27
N GLY A 496 11.47 -26.58 13.13
CA GLY A 496 12.55 -26.17 14.03
C GLY A 496 13.79 -25.68 13.28
N GLY A 497 14.12 -26.31 12.15
CA GLY A 497 15.23 -25.87 11.30
C GLY A 497 15.00 -24.50 10.68
N VAL A 498 13.81 -24.23 10.13
CA VAL A 498 13.47 -22.93 9.55
C VAL A 498 13.42 -21.84 10.62
N VAL A 499 12.82 -22.11 11.79
CA VAL A 499 12.80 -21.17 12.93
C VAL A 499 14.23 -20.84 13.36
N TYR A 500 15.11 -21.84 13.51
CA TYR A 500 16.50 -21.61 13.90
C TYR A 500 17.24 -20.72 12.90
N LEU A 501 17.15 -21.02 11.60
CA LEU A 501 17.81 -20.22 10.57
C LEU A 501 17.26 -18.78 10.55
N ALA A 502 15.96 -18.62 10.71
CA ALA A 502 15.30 -17.33 10.76
C ALA A 502 15.76 -16.48 11.96
N LEU A 503 15.83 -17.08 13.16
CA LEU A 503 16.28 -16.41 14.38
C LEU A 503 17.79 -16.14 14.39
N GLN A 504 18.60 -17.02 13.79
CA GLN A 504 20.05 -16.82 13.69
C GLN A 504 20.37 -15.60 12.82
N ALA A 505 19.61 -15.36 11.75
CA ALA A 505 19.81 -14.22 10.88
C ALA A 505 19.37 -12.87 11.50
N GLN A 506 18.63 -12.90 12.61
CA GLN A 506 18.24 -11.70 13.36
C GLN A 506 19.28 -11.29 14.41
N LYS A 507 20.28 -12.13 14.68
CA LYS A 507 21.44 -11.82 15.54
C LYS A 507 22.57 -11.23 14.72
#